data_AF-A0ABD4V1M2-F1
#
_entry.id   AF-A0ABD4V1M2-F1
#
_cell.length_a   1.000
_cell.length_b   1.000
_cell.length_c   1.000
_cell.angle_alpha   90.00
_cell.angle_beta   90.00
_cell.angle_gamma   90.00
#
_symmetry.space_group_name_H-M   'P 1'
#
loop_
_entity.id
_entity.type
_entity.pdbx_description
1 polymer ?
#
loop_
_entity_poly.entity_id
_entity_poly.type
_entity_poly.pdbx_seq_one_letter_code
_entity_poly.pdbx_strand_id
1 'polypeptide(L)'
;MSRTRSVAAVPALNRRTLLAATGALSLSAGVGLALRPEAPAHAATPGRETVADSVAQSEARSAAVTPLAPPELVPYTRGTTLRGVAVPRSGTSGYRRLGDGAGWQRVVRDELAAGKQGRVDRRTALASFVQLTDLHLTDAQHPLRLEYLRAQNKSFWRPQETLTVAGAVSLVERVNSLRGAPVTGSPLHFVMTTGDNTDNNSKTELDWFLKVMSGGRISPNSGDPRHYEGVQASGLKTYWQPDAALRDADKQVGFPRIQGFLEAAIRELRSPGLSLPWYSTVGNHDALPLGCYGTRGDSYLTEFAVGGKKLMSLGAAECDKLAKSMKKGSSPKGAEVHALLKAHTRQMRSVTPDENRAPFTPAEYLKAHLDPAHTGPGPIGHGYSSANLSAGTQYYTFRIAEDVIGVSLDTTDPGGHYEGSLGTAQLRWLEKTLGDNKDAYVIVFSHHTSKTMRNLNADPAHPGEKRHGGDEVVALLARFSNVLAWVNGHSHKNDITPHAAPGNRSFWEISTASHVDFPQLARVIELVDNKDGTLSLFTTLIESAAPHATDFSDLSQTGLAALYRELSFNTPGARTDLAGTSRDRNTELILKKG
;
A
#
# COMPACT_ATOMS: atom_id res chain seq x y z
N MET A 1 10.40 -59.71 -8.81
CA MET A 1 11.65 -60.07 -8.08
C MET A 1 12.69 -58.98 -8.29
N SER A 2 13.59 -58.85 -7.32
CA SER A 2 14.47 -57.69 -7.07
C SER A 2 15.80 -57.69 -7.86
N ARG A 3 16.45 -56.50 -7.90
CA ARG A 3 17.88 -56.15 -8.18
C ARG A 3 18.25 -55.91 -9.66
N THR A 4 19.06 -54.92 -10.12
CA THR A 4 19.99 -53.91 -9.51
C THR A 4 20.50 -52.90 -10.59
N ARG A 5 20.78 -51.64 -10.18
CA ARG A 5 21.75 -50.59 -10.66
C ARG A 5 22.35 -50.58 -12.09
N SER A 6 22.33 -49.42 -12.80
CA SER A 6 23.46 -48.44 -12.95
C SER A 6 23.41 -47.52 -14.20
N VAL A 7 23.67 -46.22 -13.96
CA VAL A 7 24.48 -45.21 -14.72
C VAL A 7 24.03 -44.61 -16.09
N ALA A 8 23.86 -43.29 -16.06
CA ALA A 8 24.08 -42.17 -17.01
C ALA A 8 24.14 -42.39 -18.55
N ALA A 9 23.41 -41.53 -19.28
CA ALA A 9 23.82 -40.97 -20.56
C ALA A 9 23.06 -39.65 -20.87
N VAL A 10 23.80 -38.61 -21.24
CA VAL A 10 23.34 -37.32 -21.81
C VAL A 10 23.28 -37.47 -23.34
N PRO A 11 22.29 -36.93 -24.07
CA PRO A 11 22.35 -36.88 -25.53
C PRO A 11 23.06 -35.60 -26.01
N ALA A 12 23.98 -35.80 -26.95
CA ALA A 12 24.82 -34.81 -27.59
C ALA A 12 24.06 -33.86 -28.55
N LEU A 13 24.49 -32.60 -28.57
CA LEU A 13 24.16 -31.59 -29.58
C LEU A 13 25.05 -31.77 -30.81
N ASN A 14 24.43 -31.81 -31.99
CA ASN A 14 25.12 -31.99 -33.27
C ASN A 14 25.49 -30.63 -33.90
N ARG A 15 26.69 -30.58 -34.50
CA ARG A 15 27.34 -29.43 -35.13
C ARG A 15 26.88 -29.27 -36.59
N ARG A 16 26.97 -28.02 -37.10
CA ARG A 16 26.67 -27.48 -38.45
C ARG A 16 25.27 -26.86 -38.50
N THR A 17 25.09 -25.55 -38.59
CA THR A 17 25.64 -24.65 -39.61
C THR A 17 25.62 -23.19 -39.10
N LEU A 18 26.74 -22.49 -39.21
CA LEU A 18 26.97 -21.10 -38.81
C LEU A 18 27.73 -20.41 -39.95
N LEU A 19 27.23 -19.26 -40.44
CA LEU A 19 27.84 -18.21 -41.28
C LEU A 19 26.66 -17.28 -41.70
N ALA A 20 26.74 -15.97 -41.91
CA ALA A 20 27.59 -14.85 -41.52
C ALA A 20 26.93 -13.60 -42.15
N ALA A 21 26.95 -12.44 -41.48
CA ALA A 21 26.86 -11.14 -42.15
C ALA A 21 27.44 -10.04 -41.23
N THR A 22 28.49 -9.39 -41.73
CA THR A 22 29.27 -8.33 -41.09
C THR A 22 29.16 -7.06 -41.94
N GLY A 23 29.25 -5.90 -41.29
CA GLY A 23 29.69 -4.65 -41.89
C GLY A 23 29.24 -3.45 -41.05
N ALA A 24 29.99 -2.38 -40.83
CA ALA A 24 31.42 -2.07 -40.93
C ALA A 24 31.57 -0.73 -40.18
N LEU A 25 32.58 -0.56 -39.32
CA LEU A 25 32.97 0.75 -38.79
C LEU A 25 34.49 0.89 -38.91
N SER A 26 34.89 1.96 -39.59
CA SER A 26 36.24 2.32 -39.98
C SER A 26 37.01 3.01 -38.84
N LEU A 27 38.27 2.60 -38.67
CA LEU A 27 39.29 3.27 -37.85
C LEU A 27 40.01 4.34 -38.67
N SER A 28 40.48 5.38 -38.00
CA SER A 28 41.60 6.22 -38.45
C SER A 28 42.50 6.51 -37.25
N ALA A 29 43.78 6.14 -37.39
CA ALA A 29 44.84 6.31 -36.41
C ALA A 29 45.59 7.64 -36.60
N GLY A 30 46.19 8.16 -35.54
CA GLY A 30 47.16 9.25 -35.56
C GLY A 30 48.00 9.26 -34.28
N VAL A 31 49.31 9.13 -34.45
CA VAL A 31 50.38 8.86 -33.46
C VAL A 31 50.94 10.14 -32.83
N GLY A 32 51.49 10.08 -31.61
CA GLY A 32 52.32 11.19 -31.07
C GLY A 32 52.89 11.03 -29.63
N LEU A 33 53.92 10.20 -29.49
CA LEU A 33 55.08 10.23 -28.56
C LEU A 33 55.05 10.90 -27.13
N ALA A 34 55.29 10.05 -26.13
CA ALA A 34 56.19 10.13 -24.96
C ALA A 34 56.53 11.45 -24.24
N LEU A 35 56.38 11.45 -22.90
CA LEU A 35 57.50 11.32 -21.94
C LEU A 35 56.97 11.15 -20.49
N ARG A 36 57.35 10.03 -19.86
CA ARG A 36 57.40 9.77 -18.40
C ARG A 36 58.71 10.38 -17.84
N PRO A 37 58.97 10.52 -16.52
CA PRO A 37 58.70 9.52 -15.44
C PRO A 37 58.31 10.18 -14.08
N GLU A 38 58.09 9.59 -12.91
CA GLU A 38 58.40 8.32 -12.25
C GLU A 38 57.27 7.93 -11.27
N ALA A 39 57.24 6.66 -10.88
CA ALA A 39 56.48 6.08 -9.77
C ALA A 39 57.48 5.25 -8.91
N PRO A 40 57.05 4.45 -7.92
CA PRO A 40 56.46 4.76 -6.61
C PRO A 40 57.28 4.09 -5.45
N ALA A 41 56.83 4.17 -4.18
CA ALA A 41 56.64 3.02 -3.24
C ALA A 41 56.88 3.30 -1.72
N HIS A 42 55.99 2.69 -0.91
CA HIS A 42 56.17 2.02 0.40
C HIS A 42 56.16 2.77 1.75
N ALA A 43 55.07 2.54 2.49
CA ALA A 43 54.94 1.88 3.81
C ALA A 43 55.89 2.18 5.02
N ALA A 44 55.23 2.59 6.13
CA ALA A 44 55.29 2.05 7.51
C ALA A 44 56.30 2.56 8.58
N THR A 45 55.72 3.19 9.63
CA THR A 45 56.03 3.12 11.09
C THR A 45 57.22 3.91 11.71
N PRO A 46 57.30 4.11 13.06
CA PRO A 46 57.05 5.40 13.73
C PRO A 46 58.27 5.95 14.51
N GLY A 47 58.17 7.19 15.03
CA GLY A 47 58.93 7.56 16.23
C GLY A 47 59.41 9.01 16.37
N ARG A 48 59.00 9.59 17.51
CA ARG A 48 59.73 10.50 18.41
C ARG A 48 59.77 12.01 18.14
N GLU A 49 59.13 12.69 19.09
CA GLU A 49 59.12 14.11 19.48
C GLU A 49 60.47 14.87 19.39
N THR A 50 60.47 16.17 19.06
CA THR A 50 60.39 17.27 20.04
C THR A 50 60.57 18.68 19.41
N VAL A 51 59.67 19.58 19.83
CA VAL A 51 59.88 21.00 20.24
C VAL A 51 60.00 22.13 19.19
N ALA A 52 58.94 22.96 19.24
CA ALA A 52 58.82 24.42 19.14
C ALA A 52 59.25 25.15 17.85
N ASP A 53 58.28 25.86 17.25
CA ASP A 53 58.29 27.32 17.37
C ASP A 53 56.91 27.96 17.12
N SER A 54 56.63 28.94 17.96
CA SER A 54 55.43 29.76 18.05
C SER A 54 55.33 30.81 16.94
N VAL A 55 54.15 30.99 16.34
CA VAL A 55 53.74 32.30 15.79
C VAL A 55 52.26 32.54 16.04
N ALA A 56 51.99 33.78 16.44
CA ALA A 56 50.78 34.32 17.05
C ALA A 56 49.50 34.26 16.20
N GLN A 57 48.40 34.21 16.94
CA GLN A 57 47.01 34.34 16.52
C GLN A 57 46.72 35.71 15.90
N SER A 58 45.98 35.72 14.79
CA SER A 58 45.06 36.80 14.45
C SER A 58 43.63 36.27 14.59
N GLU A 59 42.92 36.73 15.63
CA GLU A 59 41.51 36.42 15.84
C GLU A 59 40.64 37.03 14.73
N ALA A 60 40.03 36.18 13.92
CA ALA A 60 38.79 36.52 13.23
C ALA A 60 37.65 35.78 13.95
N ARG A 61 36.93 36.50 14.81
CA ARG A 61 35.69 35.99 15.45
C ARG A 61 34.64 35.80 14.37
N SER A 62 34.56 34.60 13.80
CA SER A 62 33.35 34.15 13.13
C SER A 62 32.33 33.83 14.22
N ALA A 63 31.33 34.70 14.39
CA ALA A 63 30.19 34.42 15.22
C ALA A 63 29.47 33.19 14.63
N ALA A 64 29.62 32.05 15.29
CA ALA A 64 28.83 30.86 14.98
C ALA A 64 27.36 31.23 15.21
N VAL A 65 26.62 31.44 14.13
CA VAL A 65 25.16 31.49 14.17
C VAL A 65 24.72 30.05 14.40
N THR A 66 24.47 29.71 15.67
CA THR A 66 23.75 28.49 16.02
C THR A 66 22.42 28.54 15.28
N PRO A 67 22.07 27.55 14.43
CA PRO A 67 20.74 27.51 13.84
C PRO A 67 19.75 27.50 14.99
N LEU A 68 18.90 28.53 15.08
CA LEU A 68 17.75 28.51 15.96
C LEU A 68 16.99 27.21 15.66
N ALA A 69 16.82 26.37 16.68
CA ALA A 69 15.93 25.22 16.58
C ALA A 69 14.59 25.71 15.99
N PRO A 70 13.99 24.98 15.04
CA PRO A 70 12.69 25.37 14.51
C PRO A 70 11.74 25.63 15.68
N PRO A 71 10.93 26.71 15.64
CA PRO A 71 9.99 26.96 16.72
C PRO A 71 9.12 25.72 16.92
N GLU A 72 8.91 25.35 18.19
CA GLU A 72 8.08 24.21 18.55
C GLU A 72 6.71 24.38 17.87
N LEU A 73 6.33 23.39 17.06
CA LEU A 73 5.11 23.47 16.29
C LEU A 73 3.92 23.42 17.24
N VAL A 74 3.09 24.45 17.19
CA VAL A 74 1.81 24.45 17.91
C VAL A 74 0.79 23.55 17.18
N PRO A 75 -0.23 23.03 17.91
CA PRO A 75 -1.31 22.27 17.29
C PRO A 75 -1.91 23.01 16.08
N TYR A 76 -2.16 22.29 14.98
CA TYR A 76 -2.58 22.89 13.72
C TYR A 76 -3.61 22.03 12.99
N THR A 77 -4.36 22.64 12.07
CA THR A 77 -5.42 21.95 11.31
C THR A 77 -5.16 21.90 9.81
N ARG A 78 -4.31 22.78 9.27
CA ARG A 78 -3.98 22.84 7.83
C ARG A 78 -3.52 21.48 7.31
N GLY A 79 -4.01 21.06 6.15
CA GLY A 79 -3.65 19.77 5.55
C GLY A 79 -4.36 18.57 6.18
N THR A 80 -5.29 18.78 7.12
CA THR A 80 -6.06 17.70 7.75
C THR A 80 -7.55 17.94 7.61
N THR A 81 -8.33 16.89 7.83
CA THR A 81 -9.79 16.95 7.83
C THR A 81 -10.36 17.80 8.98
N LEU A 82 -9.54 18.24 9.95
CA LEU A 82 -9.94 19.22 10.97
C LEU A 82 -10.19 20.61 10.35
N ARG A 83 -9.49 20.94 9.26
CA ARG A 83 -9.65 22.23 8.56
C ARG A 83 -10.80 22.22 7.57
N GLY A 84 -10.92 21.15 6.79
CA GLY A 84 -11.89 21.02 5.72
C GLY A 84 -11.80 19.64 5.06
N VAL A 85 -12.86 19.26 4.35
CA VAL A 85 -12.95 17.99 3.62
C VAL A 85 -13.61 18.21 2.26
N ALA A 86 -13.37 17.31 1.31
CA ALA A 86 -14.09 17.34 0.04
C ALA A 86 -15.57 16.97 0.23
N VAL A 87 -16.48 17.81 -0.24
CA VAL A 87 -17.94 17.56 -0.18
C VAL A 87 -18.61 17.83 -1.53
N PRO A 88 -19.74 17.17 -1.83
CA PRO A 88 -20.56 17.54 -2.97
C PRO A 88 -21.06 18.98 -2.86
N ARG A 89 -20.95 19.74 -3.96
CA ARG A 89 -21.61 21.04 -4.07
C ARG A 89 -23.12 20.86 -4.13
N SER A 90 -23.86 21.78 -3.51
CA SER A 90 -25.34 21.78 -3.54
C SER A 90 -25.88 22.01 -4.95
N GLY A 91 -27.08 21.48 -5.24
CA GLY A 91 -27.88 21.92 -6.40
C GLY A 91 -27.93 21.00 -7.63
N THR A 92 -27.33 19.80 -7.61
CA THR A 92 -27.41 18.87 -8.75
C THR A 92 -27.80 17.45 -8.32
N SER A 93 -28.85 16.89 -8.93
CA SER A 93 -29.14 15.45 -8.92
C SER A 93 -28.30 14.73 -9.96
N GLY A 94 -27.79 13.53 -9.68
CA GLY A 94 -26.92 12.75 -10.58
C GLY A 94 -25.44 12.92 -10.24
N TYR A 95 -24.59 13.08 -11.26
CA TYR A 95 -23.16 13.39 -11.08
C TYR A 95 -23.00 14.75 -10.38
N ARG A 96 -22.26 14.76 -9.28
CA ARG A 96 -22.07 15.92 -8.40
C ARG A 96 -20.62 16.31 -8.35
N ARG A 97 -20.37 17.60 -8.60
CA ARG A 97 -19.02 18.18 -8.49
C ARG A 97 -18.63 18.33 -7.03
N LEU A 98 -17.36 18.13 -6.71
CA LEU A 98 -16.81 18.30 -5.38
C LEU A 98 -16.30 19.73 -5.14
N GLY A 99 -16.20 20.11 -3.88
CA GLY A 99 -15.67 21.40 -3.43
C GLY A 99 -15.32 21.36 -1.95
N ASP A 100 -14.92 22.51 -1.42
CA ASP A 100 -14.54 22.64 -0.02
C ASP A 100 -15.75 22.53 0.91
N GLY A 101 -15.63 21.66 1.92
CA GLY A 101 -16.58 21.50 3.01
C GLY A 101 -15.96 21.78 4.37
N ALA A 102 -16.81 21.93 5.38
CA ALA A 102 -16.40 22.16 6.76
C ALA A 102 -15.63 20.96 7.33
N GLY A 103 -14.57 21.24 8.10
CA GLY A 103 -13.78 20.20 8.75
C GLY A 103 -14.56 19.41 9.81
N TRP A 104 -14.11 18.18 10.05
CA TRP A 104 -14.68 17.31 11.08
C TRP A 104 -14.04 17.56 12.44
N GLN A 105 -14.88 17.86 13.43
CA GLN A 105 -14.43 18.09 14.81
C GLN A 105 -13.85 16.83 15.44
N ARG A 106 -12.96 17.03 16.42
CA ARG A 106 -12.42 15.92 17.20
C ARG A 106 -13.42 15.44 18.24
N VAL A 107 -13.62 14.12 18.31
CA VAL A 107 -14.45 13.47 19.34
C VAL A 107 -13.57 12.76 20.35
N VAL A 108 -13.80 13.02 21.64
CA VAL A 108 -13.18 12.27 22.73
C VAL A 108 -13.94 10.96 22.94
N ARG A 109 -13.21 9.85 23.04
CA ARG A 109 -13.73 8.50 23.29
C ARG A 109 -13.15 7.96 24.59
N ASP A 110 -14.02 7.88 25.59
CA ASP A 110 -13.72 7.56 26.99
C ASP A 110 -14.21 6.16 27.41
N GLU A 111 -14.60 5.31 26.45
CA GLU A 111 -15.15 3.97 26.71
C GLU A 111 -14.17 3.05 27.46
N LEU A 112 -12.87 3.18 27.23
CA LEU A 112 -11.84 2.34 27.87
C LEU A 112 -11.20 3.01 29.10
N ALA A 113 -11.25 4.34 29.18
CA ALA A 113 -10.78 5.13 30.31
C ALA A 113 -11.31 6.58 30.26
N ALA A 114 -11.56 7.18 31.42
CA ALA A 114 -11.95 8.58 31.51
C ALA A 114 -10.73 9.51 31.39
N GLY A 115 -10.85 10.55 30.57
CA GLY A 115 -9.85 11.61 30.50
C GLY A 115 -9.89 12.51 31.75
N LYS A 116 -8.73 12.94 32.25
CA LYS A 116 -8.66 13.84 33.41
C LYS A 116 -8.48 15.30 32.96
N GLN A 117 -8.78 16.22 33.88
CA GLN A 117 -8.61 17.66 33.67
C GLN A 117 -7.13 18.04 33.55
N GLY A 118 -6.84 19.09 32.77
CA GLY A 118 -5.48 19.59 32.55
C GLY A 118 -4.56 18.62 31.81
N ARG A 119 -5.07 17.52 31.21
CA ARG A 119 -4.24 16.60 30.42
C ARG A 119 -3.68 17.25 29.17
N VAL A 120 -4.46 18.13 28.53
CA VAL A 120 -4.07 18.82 27.29
C VAL A 120 -2.78 19.62 27.48
N ASP A 121 -2.60 20.22 28.67
CA ASP A 121 -1.46 21.08 28.98
C ASP A 121 -0.22 20.32 29.47
N ARG A 122 -0.37 19.04 29.86
CA ARG A 122 0.70 18.24 30.48
C ARG A 122 1.20 17.10 29.59
N ARG A 123 0.44 16.76 28.55
CA ARG A 123 0.69 15.57 27.73
C ARG A 123 2.01 15.66 26.96
N THR A 124 2.65 14.52 26.77
CA THR A 124 3.91 14.41 26.00
C THR A 124 3.77 13.36 24.92
N ALA A 125 4.11 13.72 23.68
CA ALA A 125 4.10 12.77 22.57
C ALA A 125 5.13 11.66 22.80
N LEU A 126 4.72 10.41 22.61
CA LEU A 126 5.60 9.23 22.62
C LEU A 126 5.92 8.77 21.20
N ALA A 127 4.92 8.79 20.32
CA ALA A 127 5.09 8.42 18.92
C ALA A 127 4.08 9.15 18.04
N SER A 128 4.45 9.42 16.78
CA SER A 128 3.53 9.99 15.80
C SER A 128 3.87 9.46 14.41
N PHE A 129 2.87 8.96 13.68
CA PHE A 129 3.07 8.33 12.37
C PHE A 129 1.83 8.49 11.49
N VAL A 130 1.97 8.24 10.19
CA VAL A 130 0.85 8.20 9.25
C VAL A 130 0.56 6.76 8.87
N GLN A 131 -0.71 6.37 8.82
CA GLN A 131 -1.15 5.10 8.30
C GLN A 131 -1.90 5.30 6.98
N LEU A 132 -1.48 4.52 5.98
CA LEU A 132 -2.11 4.34 4.68
C LEU A 132 -2.59 2.89 4.59
N THR A 133 -3.62 2.63 3.79
CA THR A 133 -4.11 1.27 3.57
C THR A 133 -4.91 1.19 2.29
N ASP A 134 -4.97 -0.02 1.71
CA ASP A 134 -5.84 -0.35 0.59
C ASP A 134 -5.66 0.70 -0.52
N LEU A 135 -4.39 0.92 -0.90
CA LEU A 135 -4.01 1.81 -2.00
C LEU A 135 -4.57 1.27 -3.31
N HIS A 136 -4.58 -0.06 -3.48
CA HIS A 136 -4.97 -0.76 -4.70
C HIS A 136 -4.41 -0.06 -5.92
N LEU A 137 -3.08 0.04 -6.03
CA LEU A 137 -2.51 0.43 -7.31
C LEU A 137 -2.93 -0.62 -8.33
N THR A 138 -3.72 -0.18 -9.30
CA THR A 138 -4.55 -1.05 -10.13
C THR A 138 -4.07 -0.97 -11.57
N ASP A 139 -3.63 -2.10 -12.12
CA ASP A 139 -3.54 -2.26 -13.56
C ASP A 139 -4.95 -2.46 -14.14
N ALA A 140 -5.59 -1.36 -14.53
CA ALA A 140 -6.94 -1.36 -15.09
C ALA A 140 -7.06 -2.11 -16.44
N GLN A 141 -5.93 -2.54 -17.02
CA GLN A 141 -5.86 -3.28 -18.28
C GLN A 141 -5.61 -4.77 -18.08
N HIS A 142 -5.32 -5.18 -16.85
CA HIS A 142 -4.90 -6.53 -16.52
C HIS A 142 -5.96 -7.59 -16.96
N PRO A 143 -5.58 -8.65 -17.71
CA PRO A 143 -6.50 -9.66 -18.22
C PRO A 143 -7.37 -10.35 -17.17
N LEU A 144 -6.83 -10.62 -15.98
CA LEU A 144 -7.55 -11.26 -14.89
C LEU A 144 -8.60 -10.39 -14.20
N ARG A 145 -8.67 -9.08 -14.46
CA ARG A 145 -9.70 -8.26 -13.81
C ARG A 145 -11.11 -8.78 -14.13
N LEU A 146 -11.98 -8.66 -13.14
CA LEU A 146 -13.36 -9.16 -13.16
C LEU A 146 -14.38 -8.05 -13.41
N GLU A 147 -14.04 -7.03 -14.21
CA GLU A 147 -14.89 -5.83 -14.39
C GLU A 147 -16.28 -6.19 -14.93
N TYR A 148 -16.40 -7.30 -15.66
CA TYR A 148 -17.65 -7.82 -16.19
C TYR A 148 -18.68 -8.19 -15.11
N LEU A 149 -18.26 -8.41 -13.85
CA LEU A 149 -19.19 -8.57 -12.73
C LEU A 149 -20.06 -7.33 -12.50
N ARG A 150 -19.65 -6.16 -13.03
CA ARG A 150 -20.46 -4.93 -13.04
C ARG A 150 -21.85 -5.13 -13.67
N ALA A 151 -21.98 -6.05 -14.62
CA ALA A 151 -23.27 -6.38 -15.23
C ALA A 151 -24.33 -6.86 -14.22
N GLN A 152 -23.90 -7.41 -13.08
CA GLN A 152 -24.77 -7.83 -11.99
C GLN A 152 -24.82 -6.80 -10.85
N ASN A 153 -23.67 -6.25 -10.45
CA ASN A 153 -23.59 -5.23 -9.40
C ASN A 153 -22.57 -4.17 -9.77
N LYS A 154 -23.02 -2.92 -9.86
CA LYS A 154 -22.23 -1.79 -10.32
C LYS A 154 -20.94 -1.57 -9.50
N SER A 155 -20.91 -1.97 -8.22
CA SER A 155 -19.75 -1.79 -7.35
C SER A 155 -18.51 -2.63 -7.74
N PHE A 156 -18.63 -3.65 -8.61
CA PHE A 156 -17.50 -4.51 -9.02
C PHE A 156 -16.49 -3.86 -9.96
N TRP A 157 -16.77 -2.66 -10.47
CA TRP A 157 -15.84 -1.90 -11.30
C TRP A 157 -16.03 -0.41 -11.04
N ARG A 158 -14.93 0.32 -10.88
CA ARG A 158 -14.97 1.75 -10.56
C ARG A 158 -14.37 2.59 -11.69
N PRO A 159 -15.05 3.64 -12.19
CA PRO A 159 -14.57 4.49 -13.28
C PRO A 159 -13.19 5.15 -13.05
N GLN A 160 -12.77 5.31 -11.80
CA GLN A 160 -11.53 5.97 -11.40
C GLN A 160 -10.31 5.05 -11.30
N GLU A 161 -10.43 3.73 -11.49
CA GLU A 161 -9.33 2.76 -11.25
C GLU A 161 -8.06 3.08 -12.06
N THR A 162 -8.22 3.65 -13.25
CA THR A 162 -7.13 4.14 -14.11
C THR A 162 -6.30 5.28 -13.50
N LEU A 163 -6.78 5.93 -12.43
CA LEU A 163 -6.13 7.07 -11.80
C LEU A 163 -5.56 6.76 -10.41
N THR A 164 -5.53 5.48 -10.00
CA THR A 164 -5.03 5.05 -8.68
C THR A 164 -3.61 5.53 -8.40
N VAL A 165 -2.71 5.47 -9.39
CA VAL A 165 -1.33 5.97 -9.25
C VAL A 165 -1.28 7.49 -9.04
N ALA A 166 -2.04 8.27 -9.83
CA ALA A 166 -2.09 9.73 -9.66
C ALA A 166 -2.64 10.13 -8.28
N GLY A 167 -3.69 9.42 -7.82
CA GLY A 167 -4.24 9.58 -6.47
C GLY A 167 -3.22 9.30 -5.37
N ALA A 168 -2.49 8.19 -5.47
CA ALA A 168 -1.49 7.80 -4.49
C ALA A 168 -0.28 8.74 -4.47
N VAL A 169 0.18 9.25 -5.62
CA VAL A 169 1.22 10.29 -5.67
C VAL A 169 0.77 11.54 -4.93
N SER A 170 -0.48 11.99 -5.16
CA SER A 170 -0.99 13.18 -4.46
C SER A 170 -1.20 12.94 -2.96
N LEU A 171 -1.42 11.71 -2.53
CA LEU A 171 -1.43 11.34 -1.12
C LEU A 171 -0.03 11.45 -0.50
N VAL A 172 1.01 10.96 -1.19
CA VAL A 172 2.41 11.12 -0.77
C VAL A 172 2.77 12.61 -0.66
N GLU A 173 2.37 13.42 -1.63
CA GLU A 173 2.52 14.89 -1.57
C GLU A 173 1.84 15.50 -0.33
N ARG A 174 0.64 15.01 0.04
CA ARG A 174 -0.02 15.46 1.28
C ARG A 174 0.83 15.11 2.48
N VAL A 175 1.27 13.86 2.61
CA VAL A 175 2.05 13.40 3.77
C VAL A 175 3.32 14.24 3.93
N ASN A 176 4.06 14.45 2.84
CA ASN A 176 5.27 15.27 2.84
C ASN A 176 5.01 16.76 3.17
N SER A 177 3.79 17.26 2.95
CA SER A 177 3.41 18.63 3.26
C SER A 177 3.03 18.87 4.73
N LEU A 178 2.83 17.79 5.50
CA LEU A 178 2.53 17.88 6.94
C LEU A 178 3.75 18.40 7.68
N ARG A 179 3.55 19.38 8.57
CA ARG A 179 4.64 20.00 9.34
C ARG A 179 5.11 19.13 10.50
N GLY A 180 4.28 18.18 10.92
CA GLY A 180 4.43 17.38 12.13
C GLY A 180 3.08 16.78 12.50
N ALA A 181 2.96 16.26 13.71
CA ALA A 181 1.73 15.68 14.21
C ALA A 181 0.69 16.78 14.56
N PRO A 182 -0.55 16.72 14.06
CA PRO A 182 -1.52 17.82 14.19
C PRO A 182 -1.91 18.19 15.62
N VAL A 183 -1.84 17.26 16.57
CA VAL A 183 -2.28 17.46 17.96
C VAL A 183 -1.16 17.94 18.85
N THR A 184 0.04 17.37 18.69
CA THR A 184 1.17 17.60 19.59
C THR A 184 2.27 18.44 18.95
N GLY A 185 2.28 18.61 17.64
CA GLY A 185 3.35 19.28 16.91
C GLY A 185 4.65 18.47 16.81
N SER A 186 4.68 17.25 17.35
CA SER A 186 5.85 16.37 17.29
C SER A 186 6.23 16.04 15.84
N PRO A 187 7.51 15.70 15.56
CA PRO A 187 7.88 15.14 14.28
C PRO A 187 7.07 13.88 13.96
N LEU A 188 6.70 13.70 12.69
CA LEU A 188 6.21 12.41 12.21
C LEU A 188 7.41 11.46 12.06
N HIS A 189 7.35 10.29 12.68
CA HIS A 189 8.46 9.36 12.74
C HIS A 189 8.53 8.43 11.52
N PHE A 190 7.37 7.96 11.03
CA PHE A 190 7.30 7.06 9.89
C PHE A 190 5.91 7.05 9.23
N VAL A 191 5.81 6.35 8.11
CA VAL A 191 4.55 5.96 7.46
C VAL A 191 4.39 4.44 7.49
N MET A 192 3.19 3.96 7.79
CA MET A 192 2.82 2.54 7.75
C MET A 192 1.82 2.30 6.64
N THR A 193 2.05 1.31 5.78
CA THR A 193 0.98 0.75 4.95
C THR A 193 0.44 -0.54 5.58
N THR A 194 -0.88 -0.67 5.69
CA THR A 194 -1.52 -1.86 6.27
C THR A 194 -2.10 -2.81 5.21
N GLY A 195 -1.37 -3.04 4.13
CA GLY A 195 -1.75 -4.01 3.09
C GLY A 195 -2.66 -3.49 1.99
N ASP A 196 -2.88 -4.38 1.02
CA ASP A 196 -3.58 -4.13 -0.25
C ASP A 196 -2.97 -2.93 -0.97
N ASN A 197 -1.65 -2.99 -1.10
CA ASN A 197 -0.86 -1.98 -1.79
C ASN A 197 -1.03 -2.10 -3.31
N THR A 198 -1.11 -3.34 -3.80
CA THR A 198 -1.46 -3.73 -5.18
C THR A 198 -2.93 -4.19 -5.26
N ASP A 199 -3.51 -4.23 -6.46
CA ASP A 199 -4.89 -4.70 -6.66
C ASP A 199 -4.98 -6.16 -7.13
N ASN A 200 -4.02 -6.64 -7.93
CA ASN A 200 -4.14 -7.95 -8.57
C ASN A 200 -2.90 -8.83 -8.42
N ASN A 201 -2.07 -8.57 -7.40
CA ASN A 201 -0.82 -9.27 -7.14
C ASN A 201 0.15 -9.25 -8.34
N SER A 202 0.11 -8.24 -9.21
CA SER A 202 0.96 -8.20 -10.41
C SER A 202 2.32 -7.50 -10.17
N LYS A 203 3.36 -7.92 -10.90
CA LYS A 203 4.70 -7.28 -10.83
C LYS A 203 4.66 -5.81 -11.24
N THR A 204 3.84 -5.47 -12.24
CA THR A 204 3.58 -4.09 -12.67
C THR A 204 3.07 -3.22 -11.51
N GLU A 205 2.04 -3.66 -10.79
CA GLU A 205 1.47 -2.90 -9.67
C GLU A 205 2.45 -2.77 -8.50
N LEU A 206 3.25 -3.82 -8.23
CA LEU A 206 4.28 -3.79 -7.20
C LEU A 206 5.37 -2.76 -7.50
N ASP A 207 5.84 -2.70 -8.75
CA ASP A 207 6.80 -1.68 -9.19
C ASP A 207 6.23 -0.27 -9.02
N TRP A 208 4.96 -0.06 -9.41
CA TRP A 208 4.30 1.23 -9.20
C TRP A 208 4.23 1.59 -7.73
N PHE A 209 3.87 0.64 -6.85
CA PHE A 209 3.77 0.88 -5.41
C PHE A 209 5.11 1.33 -4.84
N LEU A 210 6.18 0.58 -5.11
CA LEU A 210 7.50 0.89 -4.61
C LEU A 210 8.01 2.25 -5.13
N LYS A 211 7.72 2.60 -6.39
CA LYS A 211 8.07 3.92 -6.95
C LYS A 211 7.19 5.06 -6.43
N VAL A 212 5.91 4.82 -6.14
CA VAL A 212 5.06 5.82 -5.48
C VAL A 212 5.63 6.14 -4.10
N MET A 213 5.95 5.11 -3.32
CA MET A 213 6.39 5.27 -1.93
C MET A 213 7.83 5.77 -1.81
N SER A 214 8.74 5.29 -2.66
CA SER A 214 10.18 5.63 -2.56
C SER A 214 10.62 6.72 -3.54
N GLY A 215 9.74 7.11 -4.46
CA GLY A 215 9.99 8.14 -5.46
C GLY A 215 10.49 7.55 -6.78
N GLY A 216 10.14 8.21 -7.88
CA GLY A 216 10.52 7.75 -9.21
C GLY A 216 9.55 8.15 -10.31
N ARG A 217 9.91 7.75 -11.53
CA ARG A 217 9.05 7.86 -12.71
C ARG A 217 8.24 6.57 -12.86
N ILE A 218 6.94 6.71 -13.06
CA ILE A 218 5.98 5.61 -13.11
C ILE A 218 5.18 5.76 -14.38
N SER A 219 5.10 4.72 -15.20
CA SER A 219 4.15 4.68 -16.32
C SER A 219 3.00 3.77 -15.91
N PRO A 220 1.80 4.30 -15.58
CA PRO A 220 0.62 3.52 -15.18
C PRO A 220 -0.02 2.77 -16.37
N ASN A 221 0.80 1.98 -17.07
CA ASN A 221 0.44 1.30 -18.30
C ASN A 221 0.99 -0.13 -18.31
N SER A 222 0.24 -1.06 -18.91
CA SER A 222 0.66 -2.43 -19.20
C SER A 222 0.17 -2.84 -20.58
N GLY A 223 0.82 -3.79 -21.24
CA GLY A 223 0.47 -4.19 -22.60
C GLY A 223 1.01 -3.21 -23.64
N ASP A 224 0.14 -2.63 -24.48
CA ASP A 224 0.58 -1.71 -25.54
C ASP A 224 1.17 -0.43 -24.92
N PRO A 225 2.44 -0.08 -25.19
CA PRO A 225 3.08 1.09 -24.58
C PRO A 225 2.50 2.44 -25.03
N ARG A 226 1.66 2.46 -26.08
CA ARG A 226 1.11 3.68 -26.70
C ARG A 226 -0.40 3.79 -26.58
N HIS A 227 -1.12 2.71 -26.26
CA HIS A 227 -2.57 2.70 -26.26
C HIS A 227 -3.14 1.99 -25.04
N TYR A 228 -4.22 2.55 -24.49
CA TYR A 228 -4.97 1.91 -23.42
C TYR A 228 -5.89 0.80 -23.97
N GLU A 229 -5.77 -0.42 -23.44
CA GLU A 229 -6.47 -1.63 -23.88
C GLU A 229 -7.52 -2.16 -22.87
N GLY A 230 -7.83 -1.39 -21.82
CA GLY A 230 -8.82 -1.77 -20.79
C GLY A 230 -10.28 -1.50 -21.19
N VAL A 231 -11.22 -1.81 -20.28
CA VAL A 231 -12.67 -1.74 -20.57
C VAL A 231 -13.18 -0.34 -20.93
N GLN A 232 -12.49 0.72 -20.51
CA GLN A 232 -12.81 2.13 -20.82
C GLN A 232 -12.53 2.53 -22.28
N ALA A 233 -11.81 1.70 -23.05
CA ALA A 233 -11.61 1.86 -24.50
C ALA A 233 -12.34 0.79 -25.34
N SER A 234 -13.21 -0.01 -24.72
CA SER A 234 -13.83 -1.17 -25.37
C SER A 234 -15.02 -0.84 -26.27
N GLY A 235 -15.62 0.35 -26.15
CA GLY A 235 -16.89 0.69 -26.80
C GLY A 235 -18.11 -0.05 -26.23
N LEU A 236 -17.96 -0.78 -25.11
CA LEU A 236 -19.08 -1.43 -24.43
C LEU A 236 -19.85 -0.41 -23.58
N LYS A 237 -21.19 -0.34 -23.77
CA LYS A 237 -22.06 0.59 -23.04
C LYS A 237 -22.12 0.32 -21.53
N THR A 238 -21.66 -0.83 -21.05
CA THR A 238 -21.66 -1.19 -19.62
C THR A 238 -20.67 -0.36 -18.80
N TYR A 239 -19.59 0.13 -19.43
CA TYR A 239 -18.52 0.88 -18.77
C TYR A 239 -18.49 2.32 -19.27
N TRP A 240 -18.07 3.25 -18.40
CA TRP A 240 -17.76 4.61 -18.81
C TRP A 240 -16.67 4.62 -19.89
N GLN A 241 -16.99 5.17 -21.07
CA GLN A 241 -16.04 5.36 -22.17
C GLN A 241 -15.60 6.84 -22.22
N PRO A 242 -14.65 7.29 -21.39
CA PRO A 242 -14.41 8.71 -21.10
C PRO A 242 -14.16 9.56 -22.36
N ASP A 243 -13.38 9.07 -23.32
CA ASP A 243 -13.02 9.77 -24.54
C ASP A 243 -14.12 9.74 -25.63
N ALA A 244 -14.90 8.66 -25.64
CA ALA A 244 -15.84 8.39 -26.72
C ALA A 244 -17.13 9.22 -26.59
N ALA A 245 -17.69 9.62 -27.75
CA ALA A 245 -19.04 10.19 -27.83
C ALA A 245 -20.17 9.18 -27.52
N LEU A 246 -19.82 7.91 -27.30
CA LEU A 246 -20.76 6.85 -26.96
C LEU A 246 -21.57 7.24 -25.71
N ARG A 247 -22.90 7.17 -25.81
CA ARG A 247 -23.82 7.29 -24.68
C ARG A 247 -23.89 5.97 -23.90
N ASP A 248 -22.87 5.73 -23.09
CA ASP A 248 -22.77 4.58 -22.18
C ASP A 248 -23.64 4.74 -20.91
N ALA A 249 -23.68 3.70 -20.08
CA ALA A 249 -24.49 3.62 -18.87
C ALA A 249 -24.11 4.68 -17.82
N ASP A 250 -22.84 5.06 -17.74
CA ASP A 250 -22.37 6.00 -16.73
C ASP A 250 -22.61 7.45 -17.19
N LYS A 251 -22.45 7.74 -18.48
CA LYS A 251 -22.87 9.04 -19.05
C LYS A 251 -24.37 9.27 -18.94
N GLN A 252 -25.19 8.21 -18.95
CA GLN A 252 -26.64 8.33 -18.71
C GLN A 252 -26.98 8.80 -17.29
N VAL A 253 -26.09 8.60 -16.32
CA VAL A 253 -26.24 9.12 -14.94
C VAL A 253 -25.37 10.35 -14.67
N GLY A 254 -24.85 10.97 -15.73
CA GLY A 254 -24.19 12.28 -15.69
C GLY A 254 -22.67 12.27 -15.71
N PHE A 255 -22.00 11.12 -15.86
CA PHE A 255 -20.54 11.11 -16.01
C PHE A 255 -20.13 11.94 -17.24
N PRO A 256 -19.04 12.71 -17.14
CA PRO A 256 -18.59 13.56 -18.23
C PRO A 256 -18.00 12.76 -19.38
N ARG A 257 -17.94 13.38 -20.55
CA ARG A 257 -16.98 13.02 -21.60
C ARG A 257 -15.73 13.86 -21.39
N ILE A 258 -14.58 13.21 -21.29
CA ILE A 258 -13.28 13.85 -21.09
C ILE A 258 -12.36 13.36 -22.21
N GLN A 259 -12.10 14.22 -23.18
CA GLN A 259 -11.24 13.89 -24.32
C GLN A 259 -9.76 13.95 -23.90
N GLY A 260 -8.98 12.94 -24.31
CA GLY A 260 -7.58 12.76 -23.92
C GLY A 260 -7.42 12.06 -22.56
N PHE A 261 -8.51 11.60 -21.93
CA PHE A 261 -8.47 11.04 -20.59
C PHE A 261 -7.60 9.79 -20.51
N LEU A 262 -7.83 8.81 -21.40
CA LEU A 262 -7.10 7.55 -21.34
C LEU A 262 -5.63 7.70 -21.72
N GLU A 263 -5.30 8.59 -22.66
CA GLU A 263 -3.92 8.95 -22.98
C GLU A 263 -3.22 9.58 -21.77
N ALA A 264 -3.90 10.49 -21.06
CA ALA A 264 -3.37 11.11 -19.86
C ALA A 264 -3.23 10.12 -18.69
N ALA A 265 -4.16 9.17 -18.55
CA ALA A 265 -4.17 8.20 -17.47
C ALA A 265 -2.98 7.21 -17.52
N ILE A 266 -2.53 6.84 -18.73
CA ILE A 266 -1.38 5.95 -18.93
C ILE A 266 -0.05 6.70 -19.07
N ARG A 267 -0.07 8.03 -19.11
CA ARG A 267 1.13 8.85 -19.27
C ARG A 267 2.06 8.71 -18.07
N GLU A 268 3.37 8.83 -18.30
CA GLU A 268 4.36 8.84 -17.23
C GLU A 268 4.04 9.93 -16.18
N LEU A 269 4.05 9.51 -14.92
CA LEU A 269 3.88 10.31 -13.71
C LEU A 269 5.19 10.33 -12.91
N ARG A 270 5.32 11.30 -12.00
CA ARG A 270 6.48 11.40 -11.11
C ARG A 270 6.03 11.49 -9.67
N SER A 271 6.37 10.46 -8.89
CA SER A 271 6.23 10.52 -7.44
C SER A 271 7.44 11.23 -6.82
N PRO A 272 7.25 12.15 -5.85
CA PRO A 272 8.36 12.64 -5.04
C PRO A 272 8.93 11.56 -4.10
N GLY A 273 8.19 10.48 -3.86
CA GLY A 273 8.46 9.55 -2.76
C GLY A 273 8.12 10.18 -1.41
N LEU A 274 7.97 9.34 -0.38
CA LEU A 274 7.85 9.82 0.99
C LEU A 274 9.16 10.45 1.44
N SER A 275 9.07 11.52 2.23
CA SER A 275 10.22 12.13 2.91
C SER A 275 10.49 11.53 4.30
N LEU A 276 9.67 10.56 4.71
CA LEU A 276 9.74 9.85 5.98
C LEU A 276 10.11 8.39 5.76
N PRO A 277 10.75 7.73 6.74
CA PRO A 277 10.86 6.29 6.73
C PRO A 277 9.49 5.63 6.62
N TRP A 278 9.41 4.49 5.96
CA TRP A 278 8.14 3.80 5.80
C TRP A 278 8.25 2.28 5.93
N TYR A 279 7.15 1.68 6.36
CA TYR A 279 6.99 0.28 6.67
C TYR A 279 5.78 -0.30 5.95
N SER A 280 5.86 -1.58 5.56
CA SER A 280 4.81 -2.26 4.81
C SER A 280 4.27 -3.48 5.56
N THR A 281 2.95 -3.64 5.56
CA THR A 281 2.26 -4.91 5.82
C THR A 281 1.69 -5.42 4.50
N VAL A 282 1.68 -6.75 4.33
CA VAL A 282 1.08 -7.43 3.17
C VAL A 282 -0.44 -7.59 3.37
N GLY A 283 -1.22 -7.32 2.31
CA GLY A 283 -2.67 -7.62 2.26
C GLY A 283 -3.02 -8.78 1.32
N ASN A 284 -4.29 -9.17 1.29
CA ASN A 284 -4.71 -10.30 0.46
C ASN A 284 -4.53 -10.01 -1.04
N HIS A 285 -4.69 -8.77 -1.50
CA HIS A 285 -4.43 -8.37 -2.89
C HIS A 285 -2.93 -8.31 -3.22
N ASP A 286 -2.06 -8.21 -2.22
CA ASP A 286 -0.61 -8.34 -2.39
C ASP A 286 -0.17 -9.81 -2.48
N ALA A 287 -0.97 -10.75 -1.97
CA ALA A 287 -0.57 -12.15 -1.85
C ALA A 287 -1.31 -13.11 -2.80
N LEU A 288 -2.49 -12.71 -3.26
CA LEU A 288 -3.41 -13.54 -4.03
C LEU A 288 -3.89 -12.78 -5.28
N PRO A 289 -3.88 -13.40 -6.47
CA PRO A 289 -4.58 -12.85 -7.62
C PRO A 289 -6.04 -12.53 -7.28
N LEU A 290 -6.48 -11.32 -7.68
CA LEU A 290 -7.79 -10.73 -7.38
C LEU A 290 -8.11 -10.64 -5.88
N GLY A 291 -7.09 -10.72 -5.02
CA GLY A 291 -7.23 -10.79 -3.58
C GLY A 291 -7.97 -12.03 -3.06
N CYS A 292 -8.23 -13.03 -3.91
CA CYS A 292 -9.16 -14.11 -3.59
C CYS A 292 -8.61 -15.52 -3.85
N TYR A 293 -7.64 -15.69 -4.75
CA TYR A 293 -7.33 -17.02 -5.25
C TYR A 293 -5.94 -17.50 -4.83
N GLY A 294 -5.88 -18.59 -4.06
CA GLY A 294 -4.66 -19.31 -3.69
C GLY A 294 -4.13 -20.14 -4.86
N THR A 295 -3.68 -19.48 -5.92
CA THR A 295 -3.28 -20.12 -7.19
C THR A 295 -1.82 -20.58 -7.23
N ARG A 296 -1.13 -20.64 -6.07
CA ARG A 296 0.26 -21.11 -6.03
C ARG A 296 0.35 -22.51 -6.62
N GLY A 297 1.03 -22.63 -7.75
CA GLY A 297 1.19 -23.89 -8.51
C GLY A 297 0.18 -24.10 -9.66
N ASP A 298 -0.78 -23.20 -9.88
CA ASP A 298 -1.62 -23.20 -11.10
C ASP A 298 -1.02 -22.26 -12.15
N SER A 299 -0.51 -22.82 -13.25
CA SER A 299 0.07 -22.03 -14.33
C SER A 299 -0.98 -21.33 -15.18
N TYR A 300 -2.24 -21.78 -15.21
CA TYR A 300 -3.22 -21.27 -16.16
C TYR A 300 -3.56 -19.79 -15.94
N LEU A 301 -3.87 -19.39 -14.70
CA LEU A 301 -4.19 -17.99 -14.41
C LEU A 301 -2.98 -17.07 -14.56
N THR A 302 -1.78 -17.59 -14.30
CA THR A 302 -0.50 -16.90 -14.55
C THR A 302 -0.30 -16.68 -16.05
N GLU A 303 -0.43 -17.73 -16.88
CA GLU A 303 -0.34 -17.65 -18.34
C GLU A 303 -1.43 -16.74 -18.93
N PHE A 304 -2.63 -16.77 -18.36
CA PHE A 304 -3.72 -15.90 -18.77
C PHE A 304 -3.44 -14.43 -18.43
N ALA A 305 -2.85 -14.14 -17.27
CA ALA A 305 -2.49 -12.79 -16.84
C ALA A 305 -1.51 -12.09 -17.79
N VAL A 306 -0.50 -12.83 -18.27
CA VAL A 306 0.51 -12.30 -19.20
C VAL A 306 0.09 -12.37 -20.67
N GLY A 307 -0.93 -13.17 -20.97
CA GLY A 307 -1.37 -13.47 -22.32
C GLY A 307 -2.09 -12.33 -23.05
N GLY A 308 -2.39 -12.57 -24.33
CA GLY A 308 -2.98 -11.57 -25.23
C GLY A 308 -4.50 -11.58 -25.34
N LYS A 309 -5.21 -12.03 -24.29
CA LYS A 309 -6.68 -12.15 -24.30
C LYS A 309 -7.30 -11.65 -23.00
N LYS A 310 -8.39 -10.87 -23.11
CA LYS A 310 -9.16 -10.36 -21.97
C LYS A 310 -10.66 -10.56 -22.19
N LEU A 311 -11.34 -11.06 -21.16
CA LEU A 311 -12.81 -11.11 -21.13
C LEU A 311 -13.33 -9.78 -20.59
N MET A 312 -14.19 -9.10 -21.34
CA MET A 312 -14.72 -7.77 -20.96
C MET A 312 -16.23 -7.75 -20.75
N SER A 313 -16.94 -8.83 -21.06
CA SER A 313 -18.38 -8.92 -20.95
C SER A 313 -18.80 -10.34 -20.59
N LEU A 314 -19.78 -10.46 -19.71
CA LEU A 314 -20.35 -11.73 -19.27
C LEU A 314 -21.85 -11.54 -18.97
N GLY A 315 -22.64 -12.60 -19.12
CA GLY A 315 -24.07 -12.55 -18.81
C GLY A 315 -24.34 -12.38 -17.31
N ALA A 316 -25.39 -11.63 -16.95
CA ALA A 316 -25.69 -11.30 -15.55
C ALA A 316 -25.87 -12.52 -14.63
N ALA A 317 -26.45 -13.62 -15.14
CA ALA A 317 -26.62 -14.86 -14.37
C ALA A 317 -25.28 -15.55 -14.06
N GLU A 318 -24.33 -15.51 -15.00
CA GLU A 318 -22.98 -16.05 -14.80
C GLU A 318 -22.17 -15.15 -13.86
N CYS A 319 -22.32 -13.83 -13.98
CA CYS A 319 -21.76 -12.88 -13.03
C CYS A 319 -22.28 -13.13 -11.60
N ASP A 320 -23.59 -13.33 -11.42
CA ASP A 320 -24.19 -13.64 -10.12
C ASP A 320 -23.65 -14.95 -9.54
N LYS A 321 -23.52 -15.99 -10.36
CA LYS A 321 -22.93 -17.28 -9.95
C LYS A 321 -21.49 -17.10 -9.47
N LEU A 322 -20.65 -16.41 -10.25
CA LEU A 322 -19.25 -16.18 -9.90
C LEU A 322 -19.13 -15.33 -8.62
N ALA A 323 -19.88 -14.24 -8.51
CA ALA A 323 -19.88 -13.40 -7.32
C ALA A 323 -20.29 -14.17 -6.05
N LYS A 324 -21.30 -15.04 -6.14
CA LYS A 324 -21.70 -15.93 -5.04
C LYS A 324 -20.62 -16.94 -4.67
N SER A 325 -19.91 -17.48 -5.65
CA SER A 325 -18.79 -18.41 -5.42
C SER A 325 -17.62 -17.74 -4.71
N MET A 326 -17.22 -16.55 -5.17
CA MET A 326 -16.19 -15.73 -4.53
C MET A 326 -16.56 -15.42 -3.08
N LYS A 327 -17.78 -14.94 -2.84
CA LYS A 327 -18.26 -14.60 -1.49
C LYS A 327 -18.24 -15.79 -0.53
N LYS A 328 -18.54 -16.99 -1.03
CA LYS A 328 -18.56 -18.23 -0.24
C LYS A 328 -17.20 -18.91 -0.14
N GLY A 329 -16.20 -18.46 -0.91
CA GLY A 329 -14.94 -19.17 -1.06
C GLY A 329 -15.10 -20.60 -1.60
N SER A 330 -16.10 -20.86 -2.45
CA SER A 330 -16.38 -22.23 -2.92
C SER A 330 -15.33 -22.77 -3.88
N SER A 331 -14.54 -21.89 -4.51
CA SER A 331 -13.40 -22.25 -5.38
C SER A 331 -12.18 -21.40 -5.03
N PRO A 332 -11.58 -21.58 -3.85
CA PRO A 332 -10.55 -20.67 -3.34
C PRO A 332 -9.22 -20.79 -4.11
N LYS A 333 -9.08 -21.83 -4.96
CA LYS A 333 -7.96 -22.01 -5.91
C LYS A 333 -8.26 -21.50 -7.33
N GLY A 334 -9.44 -20.91 -7.58
CA GLY A 334 -9.77 -20.31 -8.88
C GLY A 334 -10.24 -21.29 -9.97
N ALA A 335 -10.54 -22.55 -9.65
CA ALA A 335 -10.97 -23.55 -10.63
C ALA A 335 -12.24 -23.14 -11.40
N GLU A 336 -13.17 -22.45 -10.76
CA GLU A 336 -14.36 -21.92 -11.43
C GLU A 336 -14.05 -20.75 -12.38
N VAL A 337 -13.12 -19.86 -12.02
CA VAL A 337 -12.66 -18.78 -12.90
C VAL A 337 -11.93 -19.38 -14.11
N HIS A 338 -11.08 -20.38 -13.89
CA HIS A 338 -10.43 -21.11 -14.96
C HIS A 338 -11.47 -21.73 -15.93
N ALA A 339 -12.45 -22.48 -15.41
CA ALA A 339 -13.50 -23.08 -16.24
C ALA A 339 -14.30 -22.03 -17.03
N LEU A 340 -14.63 -20.90 -16.39
CA LEU A 340 -15.29 -19.76 -17.02
C LEU A 340 -14.43 -19.20 -18.17
N LEU A 341 -13.17 -18.85 -17.92
CA LEU A 341 -12.29 -18.28 -18.94
C LEU A 341 -12.16 -19.23 -20.15
N LYS A 342 -12.00 -20.54 -19.92
CA LYS A 342 -12.00 -21.53 -21.00
C LYS A 342 -13.29 -21.53 -21.81
N ALA A 343 -14.44 -21.53 -21.14
CA ALA A 343 -15.75 -21.52 -21.80
C ALA A 343 -15.99 -20.28 -22.67
N HIS A 344 -15.41 -19.13 -22.30
CA HIS A 344 -15.61 -17.85 -22.98
C HIS A 344 -14.46 -17.43 -23.91
N THR A 345 -13.53 -18.34 -24.25
CA THR A 345 -12.37 -18.04 -25.12
C THR A 345 -12.74 -17.31 -26.41
N ARG A 346 -13.86 -17.69 -27.05
CA ARG A 346 -14.33 -17.07 -28.31
C ARG A 346 -14.90 -15.66 -28.15
N GLN A 347 -15.27 -15.26 -26.93
CA GLN A 347 -15.81 -13.93 -26.61
C GLN A 347 -14.71 -12.95 -26.16
N MET A 348 -13.51 -13.46 -25.89
CA MET A 348 -12.39 -12.65 -25.43
C MET A 348 -11.86 -11.74 -26.54
N ARG A 349 -11.47 -10.54 -26.14
CA ARG A 349 -10.84 -9.57 -27.02
C ARG A 349 -9.33 -9.72 -26.96
N SER A 350 -8.66 -9.38 -28.06
CA SER A 350 -7.20 -9.30 -28.08
C SER A 350 -6.75 -8.10 -27.27
N VAL A 351 -5.69 -8.30 -26.49
CA VAL A 351 -4.90 -7.28 -25.82
C VAL A 351 -3.43 -7.62 -26.04
N THR A 352 -2.53 -6.67 -25.85
CA THR A 352 -1.09 -6.92 -25.99
C THR A 352 -0.59 -7.76 -24.81
N PRO A 353 0.10 -8.90 -25.05
CA PRO A 353 0.74 -9.66 -23.99
C PRO A 353 1.79 -8.84 -23.23
N ASP A 354 1.93 -9.07 -21.93
CA ASP A 354 2.89 -8.37 -21.08
C ASP A 354 3.30 -9.25 -19.89
N GLU A 355 4.57 -9.65 -19.86
CA GLU A 355 5.13 -10.49 -18.81
C GLU A 355 5.15 -9.82 -17.43
N ASN A 356 5.10 -8.48 -17.37
CA ASN A 356 5.05 -7.76 -16.08
C ASN A 356 3.69 -7.89 -15.39
N ARG A 357 2.66 -8.38 -16.10
CA ARG A 357 1.37 -8.75 -15.48
C ARG A 357 1.43 -10.06 -14.69
N ALA A 358 2.55 -10.79 -14.76
CA ALA A 358 2.69 -12.01 -13.99
C ALA A 358 2.53 -11.74 -12.49
N PRO A 359 1.85 -12.64 -11.76
CA PRO A 359 1.81 -12.55 -10.31
C PRO A 359 3.21 -12.68 -9.71
N PHE A 360 3.46 -11.99 -8.59
CA PHE A 360 4.68 -12.16 -7.82
C PHE A 360 4.47 -13.11 -6.64
N THR A 361 5.51 -13.85 -6.29
CA THR A 361 5.57 -14.71 -5.10
C THR A 361 5.91 -13.90 -3.84
N PRO A 362 5.65 -14.43 -2.62
CA PRO A 362 6.14 -13.81 -1.38
C PRO A 362 7.63 -13.50 -1.38
N ALA A 363 8.43 -14.42 -1.92
CA ALA A 363 9.87 -14.23 -2.01
C ALA A 363 10.24 -13.08 -2.96
N GLU A 364 9.53 -12.93 -4.09
CA GLU A 364 9.70 -11.79 -4.99
C GLU A 364 9.23 -10.48 -4.35
N TYR A 365 8.13 -10.48 -3.59
CA TYR A 365 7.67 -9.31 -2.83
C TYR A 365 8.73 -8.83 -1.85
N LEU A 366 9.30 -9.74 -1.05
CA LEU A 366 10.37 -9.42 -0.11
C LEU A 366 11.64 -8.95 -0.81
N LYS A 367 12.03 -9.60 -1.92
CA LYS A 367 13.19 -9.16 -2.73
C LYS A 367 13.00 -7.76 -3.29
N ALA A 368 11.81 -7.43 -3.77
CA ALA A 368 11.50 -6.10 -4.30
C ALA A 368 11.59 -5.01 -3.22
N HIS A 369 11.12 -5.30 -1.99
CA HIS A 369 11.27 -4.37 -0.86
C HIS A 369 12.74 -4.21 -0.42
N LEU A 370 13.54 -5.27 -0.53
CA LEU A 370 14.97 -5.26 -0.19
C LEU A 370 15.86 -4.67 -1.28
N ASP A 371 15.31 -4.34 -2.45
CA ASP A 371 16.08 -3.74 -3.54
C ASP A 371 16.54 -2.33 -3.14
N PRO A 372 17.85 -2.04 -3.17
CA PRO A 372 18.38 -0.70 -2.89
C PRO A 372 17.77 0.41 -3.75
N ALA A 373 17.29 0.09 -4.96
CA ALA A 373 16.60 1.04 -5.84
C ALA A 373 15.31 1.61 -5.23
N HIS A 374 14.73 0.91 -4.25
CA HIS A 374 13.49 1.29 -3.59
C HIS A 374 13.68 1.73 -2.14
N THR A 375 14.90 1.89 -1.64
CA THR A 375 15.11 2.18 -0.20
C THR A 375 14.52 3.53 0.25
N GLY A 376 14.54 4.59 -0.57
CA GLY A 376 14.06 5.91 -0.16
C GLY A 376 14.69 6.39 1.17
N PRO A 377 13.92 7.06 2.06
CA PRO A 377 14.37 7.41 3.42
C PRO A 377 14.60 6.23 4.37
N GLY A 378 14.35 4.99 3.93
CA GLY A 378 14.55 3.76 4.69
C GLY A 378 13.37 3.34 5.58
N PRO A 379 13.56 2.34 6.46
CA PRO A 379 14.72 1.44 6.46
C PRO A 379 14.78 0.58 5.18
N ILE A 380 15.95 0.03 4.85
CA ILE A 380 16.06 -0.97 3.77
C ILE A 380 15.07 -2.11 4.06
N GLY A 381 14.30 -2.52 3.05
CA GLY A 381 13.29 -3.55 3.20
C GLY A 381 11.96 -3.07 3.78
N HIS A 382 11.86 -1.82 4.25
CA HIS A 382 10.61 -1.22 4.74
C HIS A 382 9.89 -2.09 5.78
N GLY A 383 10.69 -2.60 6.73
CA GLY A 383 10.26 -3.54 7.77
C GLY A 383 10.66 -5.00 7.50
N TYR A 384 10.81 -5.38 6.24
CA TYR A 384 11.31 -6.70 5.87
C TYR A 384 12.83 -6.76 5.90
N SER A 385 13.36 -7.96 6.09
CA SER A 385 14.81 -8.21 6.17
C SER A 385 15.23 -9.42 5.35
N SER A 386 16.54 -9.61 5.17
CA SER A 386 17.08 -10.85 4.61
C SER A 386 16.76 -12.08 5.48
N ALA A 387 16.54 -11.90 6.79
CA ALA A 387 16.08 -12.96 7.68
C ALA A 387 14.64 -13.35 7.39
N ASN A 388 13.75 -12.39 7.11
CA ASN A 388 12.40 -12.67 6.62
C ASN A 388 12.41 -13.45 5.31
N LEU A 389 13.24 -13.01 4.36
CA LEU A 389 13.39 -13.69 3.07
C LEU A 389 13.90 -15.14 3.24
N SER A 390 14.86 -15.35 4.14
CA SER A 390 15.43 -16.68 4.42
C SER A 390 14.45 -17.60 5.15
N ALA A 391 13.65 -17.04 6.06
CA ALA A 391 12.64 -17.78 6.83
C ALA A 391 11.32 -17.98 6.07
N GLY A 392 11.09 -17.24 4.98
CA GLY A 392 9.82 -17.24 4.26
C GLY A 392 8.68 -16.56 5.01
N THR A 393 8.97 -15.55 5.84
CA THR A 393 7.98 -14.85 6.67
C THR A 393 7.75 -13.41 6.20
N GLN A 394 6.52 -12.92 6.32
CA GLN A 394 6.14 -11.52 5.97
C GLN A 394 5.58 -10.75 7.18
N TYR A 395 5.97 -11.16 8.40
CA TYR A 395 5.67 -10.49 9.66
C TYR A 395 6.97 -10.15 10.39
N TYR A 396 6.96 -9.07 11.17
CA TYR A 396 8.16 -8.53 11.81
C TYR A 396 7.82 -7.57 12.96
N THR A 397 8.84 -7.19 13.72
CA THR A 397 8.77 -6.10 14.71
C THR A 397 9.74 -4.99 14.37
N PHE A 398 9.46 -3.79 14.87
CA PHE A 398 10.35 -2.64 14.74
C PHE A 398 10.19 -1.69 15.93
N ARG A 399 11.21 -0.87 16.18
CA ARG A 399 11.18 0.16 17.21
C ARG A 399 10.53 1.41 16.64
N ILE A 400 9.45 1.88 17.25
CA ILE A 400 8.75 3.13 16.87
C ILE A 400 9.38 4.33 17.60
N ALA A 401 9.62 4.17 18.90
CA ALA A 401 10.26 5.12 19.80
C ALA A 401 10.90 4.35 20.96
N GLU A 402 11.66 5.00 21.85
CA GLU A 402 12.40 4.33 22.95
C GLU A 402 11.55 3.29 23.69
N ASP A 403 10.33 3.65 24.10
CA ASP A 403 9.42 2.76 24.84
C ASP A 403 8.25 2.23 24.02
N VAL A 404 8.31 2.31 22.68
CA VAL A 404 7.20 1.90 21.80
C VAL A 404 7.70 0.99 20.69
N ILE A 405 7.08 -0.18 20.55
CA ILE A 405 7.34 -1.12 19.45
C ILE A 405 6.13 -1.27 18.53
N GLY A 406 6.41 -1.47 17.25
CA GLY A 406 5.45 -1.88 16.24
C GLY A 406 5.56 -3.38 15.97
N VAL A 407 4.42 -4.04 15.77
CA VAL A 407 4.35 -5.46 15.39
C VAL A 407 3.50 -5.58 14.14
N SER A 408 4.11 -5.91 12.99
CA SER A 408 3.42 -6.11 11.72
C SER A 408 3.11 -7.59 11.51
N LEU A 409 1.85 -7.92 11.26
CA LEU A 409 1.33 -9.28 11.08
C LEU A 409 1.00 -9.55 9.61
N ASP A 410 1.32 -10.77 9.16
CA ASP A 410 0.79 -11.31 7.93
C ASP A 410 -0.49 -12.08 8.24
N THR A 411 -1.62 -11.45 7.92
CA THR A 411 -2.96 -12.02 8.13
C THR A 411 -3.54 -12.68 6.88
N THR A 412 -2.76 -12.78 5.81
CA THR A 412 -3.20 -13.40 4.57
C THR A 412 -3.31 -14.92 4.74
N ASP A 413 -4.22 -15.53 3.99
CA ASP A 413 -4.40 -16.98 3.97
C ASP A 413 -3.98 -17.55 2.60
N PRO A 414 -2.85 -18.28 2.51
CA PRO A 414 -2.39 -18.90 1.28
C PRO A 414 -3.37 -19.93 0.68
N GLY A 415 -4.33 -20.41 1.48
CA GLY A 415 -5.43 -21.26 1.04
C GLY A 415 -6.44 -20.57 0.12
N GLY A 416 -6.39 -19.23 0.01
CA GLY A 416 -7.30 -18.41 -0.77
C GLY A 416 -8.53 -17.98 0.03
N HIS A 417 -9.33 -17.09 -0.58
CA HIS A 417 -10.37 -16.20 -0.03
C HIS A 417 -9.83 -14.82 0.39
N TYR A 418 -10.71 -13.81 0.36
CA TYR A 418 -10.37 -12.42 0.74
C TYR A 418 -10.36 -12.19 2.25
N GLU A 419 -10.81 -13.16 3.06
CA GLU A 419 -10.72 -13.06 4.52
C GLU A 419 -9.43 -13.68 5.03
N GLY A 420 -8.97 -13.18 6.18
CA GLY A 420 -7.69 -13.55 6.76
C GLY A 420 -7.76 -14.56 7.91
N SER A 421 -6.58 -14.89 8.42
CA SER A 421 -6.34 -15.68 9.64
C SER A 421 -4.85 -15.67 10.00
N LEU A 422 -4.46 -16.25 11.14
CA LEU A 422 -3.05 -16.51 11.48
C LEU A 422 -2.78 -18.01 11.57
N GLY A 423 -1.61 -18.44 11.11
CA GLY A 423 -1.06 -19.77 11.45
C GLY A 423 -0.66 -19.83 12.92
N THR A 424 -0.76 -21.01 13.54
CA THR A 424 -0.35 -21.27 14.93
C THR A 424 1.08 -20.80 15.23
N ALA A 425 2.02 -20.95 14.30
CA ALA A 425 3.40 -20.53 14.47
C ALA A 425 3.51 -19.00 14.63
N GLN A 426 2.80 -18.24 13.79
CA GLN A 426 2.76 -16.78 13.91
C GLN A 426 2.02 -16.32 15.16
N LEU A 427 0.92 -16.99 15.55
CA LEU A 427 0.18 -16.66 16.78
C LEU A 427 1.06 -16.86 18.03
N ARG A 428 1.82 -17.96 18.09
CA ARG A 428 2.79 -18.22 19.19
C ARG A 428 3.95 -17.23 19.16
N TRP A 429 4.43 -16.87 17.98
CA TRP A 429 5.45 -15.84 17.82
C TRP A 429 4.95 -14.49 18.35
N LEU A 430 3.70 -14.12 18.05
CA LEU A 430 3.07 -12.90 18.56
C LEU A 430 2.99 -12.94 20.09
N GLU A 431 2.48 -14.03 20.67
CA GLU A 431 2.42 -14.22 22.13
C GLU A 431 3.79 -14.02 22.78
N LYS A 432 4.82 -14.68 22.24
CA LYS A 432 6.19 -14.57 22.75
C LYS A 432 6.71 -13.13 22.63
N THR A 433 6.49 -12.50 21.48
CA THR A 433 6.93 -11.12 21.20
C THR A 433 6.33 -10.13 22.20
N LEU A 434 5.03 -10.25 22.50
CA LEU A 434 4.36 -9.40 23.47
C LEU A 434 4.89 -9.62 24.89
N GLY A 435 5.15 -10.87 25.27
CA GLY A 435 5.71 -11.22 26.58
C GLY A 435 7.14 -10.75 26.78
N ASP A 436 8.00 -10.89 25.76
CA ASP A 436 9.39 -10.45 25.80
C ASP A 436 9.53 -8.92 25.87
N ASN A 437 8.51 -8.17 25.44
CA ASN A 437 8.50 -6.71 25.40
C ASN A 437 7.49 -6.10 26.39
N LYS A 438 7.21 -6.78 27.51
CA LYS A 438 6.22 -6.35 28.52
C LYS A 438 6.44 -4.93 29.07
N ASP A 439 7.67 -4.42 29.01
CA ASP A 439 8.05 -3.10 29.53
C ASP A 439 7.94 -1.97 28.46
N ALA A 440 7.60 -2.32 27.21
CA ALA A 440 7.38 -1.37 26.12
C ALA A 440 5.93 -1.38 25.65
N TYR A 441 5.40 -0.23 25.24
CA TYR A 441 4.08 -0.14 24.61
C TYR A 441 4.08 -0.74 23.21
N VAL A 442 2.99 -1.41 22.86
CA VAL A 442 2.84 -2.14 21.60
C VAL A 442 1.70 -1.57 20.77
N ILE A 443 2.00 -1.32 19.49
CA ILE A 443 1.01 -1.09 18.44
C ILE A 443 1.12 -2.23 17.44
N VAL A 444 0.03 -2.96 17.25
CA VAL A 444 -0.08 -4.07 16.30
C VAL A 444 -0.62 -3.54 14.97
N PHE A 445 -0.08 -4.03 13.86
CA PHE A 445 -0.49 -3.71 12.51
C PHE A 445 -0.85 -4.98 11.75
N SER A 446 -1.95 -4.96 11.01
CA SER A 446 -2.32 -6.03 10.09
C SER A 446 -3.14 -5.47 8.94
N HIS A 447 -3.33 -6.27 7.89
CA HIS A 447 -4.31 -5.93 6.88
C HIS A 447 -5.75 -6.20 7.35
N HIS A 448 -6.05 -7.44 7.74
CA HIS A 448 -7.41 -7.82 8.14
C HIS A 448 -7.76 -7.32 9.55
N THR A 449 -9.06 -7.09 9.77
CA THR A 449 -9.67 -6.70 11.05
C THR A 449 -10.03 -7.93 11.89
N SER A 450 -10.34 -7.72 13.18
CA SER A 450 -10.88 -8.77 14.05
C SER A 450 -12.15 -9.43 13.48
N LYS A 451 -12.96 -8.71 12.70
CA LYS A 451 -14.23 -9.17 12.13
C LYS A 451 -14.07 -9.83 10.74
N THR A 452 -12.92 -9.67 10.09
CA THR A 452 -12.64 -10.19 8.74
C THR A 452 -11.58 -11.28 8.72
N MET A 453 -11.15 -11.73 9.90
CA MET A 453 -10.30 -12.90 10.07
C MET A 453 -11.15 -14.13 10.40
N ARG A 454 -11.82 -14.69 9.39
CA ARG A 454 -12.73 -15.85 9.53
C ARG A 454 -12.37 -17.00 8.59
N ASN A 455 -11.31 -16.84 7.81
CA ASN A 455 -10.88 -17.84 6.85
C ASN A 455 -10.00 -18.88 7.54
N LEU A 456 -10.55 -20.06 7.76
CA LEU A 456 -9.84 -21.16 8.42
C LEU A 456 -9.42 -22.25 7.44
N ASN A 457 -9.23 -21.89 6.16
CA ASN A 457 -8.73 -22.80 5.15
C ASN A 457 -7.34 -23.32 5.53
N ALA A 458 -7.05 -24.59 5.27
CA ALA A 458 -5.71 -25.11 5.51
C ALA A 458 -4.70 -24.42 4.60
N ASP A 459 -3.57 -23.97 5.16
CA ASP A 459 -2.44 -23.48 4.38
C ASP A 459 -1.91 -24.64 3.51
N PRO A 460 -1.90 -24.53 2.17
CA PRO A 460 -1.41 -25.60 1.31
C PRO A 460 0.06 -25.98 1.55
N ALA A 461 0.89 -25.05 2.01
CA ALA A 461 2.29 -25.31 2.35
C ALA A 461 2.45 -25.94 3.74
N HIS A 462 1.49 -25.72 4.65
CA HIS A 462 1.50 -26.20 6.03
C HIS A 462 0.15 -26.81 6.44
N PRO A 463 -0.31 -27.89 5.78
CA PRO A 463 -1.69 -28.40 5.93
C PRO A 463 -2.04 -28.94 7.32
N GLY A 464 -1.03 -29.25 8.15
CA GLY A 464 -1.21 -29.69 9.53
C GLY A 464 -1.24 -28.54 10.56
N GLU A 465 -0.97 -27.30 10.13
CA GLU A 465 -0.99 -26.14 11.00
C GLU A 465 -2.42 -25.60 11.14
N LYS A 466 -2.87 -25.35 12.38
CA LYS A 466 -4.19 -24.76 12.63
C LYS A 466 -4.17 -23.28 12.20
N ARG A 467 -5.27 -22.82 11.59
CA ARG A 467 -5.57 -21.39 11.39
C ARG A 467 -6.41 -20.83 12.53
N HIS A 468 -6.13 -19.59 12.88
CA HIS A 468 -6.74 -18.88 14.00
C HIS A 468 -7.45 -17.61 13.52
N GLY A 469 -8.69 -17.44 13.97
CA GLY A 469 -9.54 -16.30 13.62
C GLY A 469 -9.25 -15.05 14.45
N GLY A 470 -9.93 -13.96 14.10
CA GLY A 470 -9.76 -12.67 14.75
C GLY A 470 -10.18 -12.65 16.23
N ASP A 471 -11.11 -13.52 16.62
CA ASP A 471 -11.51 -13.74 18.01
C ASP A 471 -10.36 -14.31 18.86
N GLU A 472 -9.62 -15.29 18.34
CA GLU A 472 -8.43 -15.83 19.00
C GLU A 472 -7.32 -14.78 19.10
N VAL A 473 -7.16 -13.92 18.09
CA VAL A 473 -6.20 -12.80 18.11
C VAL A 473 -6.60 -11.75 19.15
N VAL A 474 -7.86 -11.31 19.19
CA VAL A 474 -8.36 -10.37 20.21
C VAL A 474 -8.14 -10.94 21.61
N ALA A 475 -8.46 -12.22 21.82
CA ALA A 475 -8.25 -12.90 23.09
C ALA A 475 -6.77 -12.93 23.49
N LEU A 476 -5.85 -13.14 22.53
CA LEU A 476 -4.42 -13.08 22.79
C LEU A 476 -3.97 -11.67 23.16
N LEU A 477 -4.32 -10.64 22.38
CA LEU A 477 -3.92 -9.26 22.64
C LEU A 477 -4.44 -8.78 24.01
N ALA A 478 -5.68 -9.13 24.37
CA ALA A 478 -6.30 -8.80 25.66
C ALA A 478 -5.64 -9.48 26.89
N ARG A 479 -4.62 -10.33 26.70
CA ARG A 479 -3.81 -10.88 27.80
C ARG A 479 -2.69 -9.95 28.25
N PHE A 480 -2.32 -8.95 27.44
CA PHE A 480 -1.14 -8.12 27.64
C PHE A 480 -1.53 -6.65 27.87
N SER A 481 -1.09 -6.06 28.99
CA SER A 481 -1.43 -4.67 29.36
C SER A 481 -0.65 -3.63 28.59
N ASN A 482 0.43 -4.04 27.92
CA ASN A 482 1.27 -3.16 27.12
C ASN A 482 0.77 -3.00 25.67
N VAL A 483 -0.25 -3.76 25.23
CA VAL A 483 -0.90 -3.56 23.92
C VAL A 483 -1.88 -2.40 23.99
N LEU A 484 -1.63 -1.35 23.20
CA LEU A 484 -2.45 -0.14 23.20
C LEU A 484 -3.40 -0.06 22.01
N ALA A 485 -2.94 -0.51 20.84
CA ALA A 485 -3.72 -0.42 19.61
C ALA A 485 -3.46 -1.57 18.64
N TRP A 486 -4.48 -1.87 17.85
CA TRP A 486 -4.42 -2.71 16.66
C TRP A 486 -4.91 -1.88 15.45
N VAL A 487 -4.00 -1.49 14.57
CA VAL A 487 -4.26 -0.63 13.40
C VAL A 487 -4.34 -1.49 12.13
N ASN A 488 -5.41 -1.34 11.36
CA ASN A 488 -5.65 -2.19 10.19
C ASN A 488 -6.46 -1.53 9.06
N GLY A 489 -6.70 -2.30 7.98
CA GLY A 489 -7.38 -1.89 6.76
C GLY A 489 -8.52 -2.83 6.36
N HIS A 490 -8.52 -3.27 5.09
CA HIS A 490 -9.35 -4.34 4.50
C HIS A 490 -10.85 -4.06 4.36
N SER A 491 -11.48 -3.43 5.37
CA SER A 491 -12.92 -3.15 5.35
C SER A 491 -13.31 -1.94 4.51
N HIS A 492 -12.31 -1.20 4.01
CA HIS A 492 -12.41 0.06 3.28
C HIS A 492 -13.16 1.17 4.05
N LYS A 493 -13.37 1.00 5.36
CA LYS A 493 -14.19 1.88 6.18
C LYS A 493 -13.43 2.35 7.41
N ASN A 494 -13.62 3.62 7.77
CA ASN A 494 -13.27 4.08 9.11
C ASN A 494 -14.21 3.44 10.14
N ASP A 495 -13.66 2.60 11.00
CA ASP A 495 -14.34 1.98 12.14
C ASP A 495 -13.35 1.90 13.31
N ILE A 496 -13.72 2.40 14.48
CA ILE A 496 -12.88 2.30 15.68
C ILE A 496 -13.61 1.51 16.76
N THR A 497 -13.10 0.32 17.07
CA THR A 497 -13.70 -0.63 18.00
C THR A 497 -12.92 -0.64 19.33
N PRO A 498 -13.58 -0.39 20.49
CA PRO A 498 -12.97 -0.61 21.80
C PRO A 498 -12.97 -2.09 22.15
N HIS A 499 -11.81 -2.65 22.50
CA HIS A 499 -11.69 -3.99 23.08
C HIS A 499 -11.45 -3.87 24.57
N ALA A 500 -12.51 -4.00 25.37
CA ALA A 500 -12.43 -3.88 26.82
C ALA A 500 -11.96 -5.19 27.48
N ALA A 501 -10.95 -5.10 28.34
CA ALA A 501 -10.45 -6.23 29.11
C ALA A 501 -10.04 -5.81 30.54
N PRO A 502 -10.23 -6.68 31.55
CA PRO A 502 -9.92 -6.35 32.95
C PRO A 502 -8.41 -6.23 33.18
N GLY A 503 -8.01 -5.47 34.21
CA GLY A 503 -6.61 -5.33 34.61
C GLY A 503 -5.77 -4.44 33.69
N ASN A 504 -6.36 -3.37 33.14
CA ASN A 504 -5.71 -2.43 32.21
C ASN A 504 -5.17 -3.10 30.93
N ARG A 505 -5.88 -4.12 30.43
CA ARG A 505 -5.51 -4.85 29.19
C ARG A 505 -6.39 -4.50 27.99
N SER A 506 -7.18 -3.43 28.13
CA SER A 506 -8.01 -2.93 27.04
C SER A 506 -7.15 -2.26 25.97
N PHE A 507 -7.57 -2.35 24.71
CA PHE A 507 -6.89 -1.72 23.58
C PHE A 507 -7.90 -1.24 22.54
N TRP A 508 -7.45 -0.34 21.65
CA TRP A 508 -8.28 0.16 20.55
C TRP A 508 -7.96 -0.54 19.24
N GLU A 509 -8.96 -1.05 18.53
CA GLU A 509 -8.82 -1.44 17.13
C GLU A 509 -9.22 -0.26 16.23
N ILE A 510 -8.32 0.14 15.33
CA ILE A 510 -8.43 1.34 14.49
C ILE A 510 -8.37 0.90 13.03
N SER A 511 -9.52 0.84 12.37
CA SER A 511 -9.63 0.63 10.92
C SER A 511 -9.74 1.96 10.19
N THR A 512 -9.04 2.08 9.07
CA THR A 512 -9.07 3.28 8.22
C THR A 512 -9.70 2.98 6.86
N ALA A 513 -10.40 3.96 6.31
CA ALA A 513 -10.98 3.86 4.98
C ALA A 513 -9.91 3.61 3.91
N SER A 514 -10.27 2.93 2.82
CA SER A 514 -9.34 2.66 1.72
C SER A 514 -9.02 3.93 0.94
N HIS A 515 -7.96 3.87 0.13
CA HIS A 515 -7.66 4.92 -0.84
C HIS A 515 -8.31 4.69 -2.20
N VAL A 516 -8.81 3.48 -2.47
CA VAL A 516 -9.51 3.13 -3.71
C VAL A 516 -10.96 3.63 -3.78
N ASP A 517 -11.63 3.71 -2.63
CA ASP A 517 -13.01 4.19 -2.51
C ASP A 517 -13.08 5.59 -1.90
N PHE A 518 -14.05 6.39 -2.34
CA PHE A 518 -14.35 7.66 -1.68
C PHE A 518 -14.73 7.42 -0.20
N PRO A 519 -14.21 8.19 0.77
CA PRO A 519 -13.48 9.47 0.65
C PRO A 519 -11.93 9.42 0.50
N GLN A 520 -11.30 8.26 0.38
CA GLN A 520 -9.85 8.13 0.14
C GLN A 520 -9.01 8.79 1.25
N LEU A 521 -9.08 8.23 2.45
CA LEU A 521 -8.53 8.84 3.66
C LEU A 521 -7.33 8.08 4.20
N ALA A 522 -6.30 8.82 4.59
CA ALA A 522 -5.23 8.35 5.46
C ALA A 522 -5.39 8.90 6.87
N ARG A 523 -4.62 8.37 7.82
CA ARG A 523 -4.75 8.71 9.25
C ARG A 523 -3.40 9.02 9.87
N VAL A 524 -3.27 10.20 10.49
CA VAL A 524 -2.18 10.49 11.42
C VAL A 524 -2.55 9.95 12.79
N ILE A 525 -1.69 9.09 13.34
CA ILE A 525 -1.84 8.50 14.66
C ILE A 525 -0.78 9.06 15.60
N GLU A 526 -1.19 9.59 16.74
CA GLU A 526 -0.29 10.12 17.77
C GLU A 526 -0.54 9.40 19.09
N LEU A 527 0.48 8.71 19.61
CA LEU A 527 0.46 8.15 20.95
C LEU A 527 1.05 9.15 21.93
N VAL A 528 0.32 9.44 23.01
CA VAL A 528 0.66 10.49 23.96
C VAL A 528 0.47 10.01 25.39
N ASP A 529 1.44 10.31 26.26
CA ASP A 529 1.32 10.16 27.71
C ASP A 529 0.68 11.41 28.31
N ASN A 530 -0.50 11.28 28.90
CA ASN A 530 -1.24 12.40 29.48
C ASN A 530 -0.67 12.87 30.83
N LYS A 531 0.37 12.20 31.36
CA LYS A 531 1.03 12.50 32.65
C LYS A 531 0.06 12.50 33.84
N ASP A 532 -0.94 11.62 33.78
CA ASP A 532 -1.99 11.52 34.78
C ASP A 532 -2.45 10.07 35.03
N GLY A 533 -1.67 9.10 34.56
CA GLY A 533 -2.03 7.68 34.58
C GLY A 533 -2.93 7.23 33.43
N THR A 534 -3.11 8.08 32.40
CA THR A 534 -3.77 7.70 31.14
C THR A 534 -2.85 7.95 29.93
N LEU A 535 -3.16 7.26 28.84
CA LEU A 535 -2.58 7.49 27.52
C LEU A 535 -3.70 7.92 26.56
N SER A 536 -3.35 8.68 25.53
CA SER A 536 -4.26 9.01 24.43
C SER A 536 -3.67 8.59 23.08
N LEU A 537 -4.51 8.03 22.22
CA LEU A 537 -4.26 7.85 20.79
C LEU A 537 -5.11 8.87 20.02
N PHE A 538 -4.47 9.81 19.32
CA PHE A 538 -5.17 10.69 18.39
C PHE A 538 -5.18 10.09 16.99
N THR A 539 -6.25 10.31 16.23
CA THR A 539 -6.49 9.60 14.96
C THR A 539 -6.89 10.55 13.83
N THR A 540 -6.16 11.65 13.66
CA THR A 540 -6.52 12.75 12.74
C THR A 540 -6.44 12.31 11.28
N LEU A 541 -7.55 12.39 10.55
CA LEU A 541 -7.62 12.01 9.13
C LEU A 541 -7.08 13.09 8.19
N ILE A 542 -6.56 12.66 7.05
CA ILE A 542 -6.07 13.50 5.95
C ILE A 542 -6.59 12.97 4.60
N GLU A 543 -6.75 13.88 3.64
CA GLU A 543 -7.07 13.59 2.22
C GLU A 543 -5.84 13.93 1.35
N SER A 544 -5.74 13.41 0.12
CA SER A 544 -4.64 13.75 -0.80
C SER A 544 -4.49 15.26 -1.06
N ALA A 545 -3.32 15.70 -1.52
CA ALA A 545 -3.02 17.11 -1.76
C ALA A 545 -3.82 17.73 -2.93
N ALA A 546 -4.45 16.90 -3.76
CA ALA A 546 -5.25 17.32 -4.89
C ALA A 546 -6.36 18.30 -4.48
N PRO A 547 -6.62 19.35 -5.28
CA PRO A 547 -7.77 20.24 -5.07
C PRO A 547 -9.08 19.46 -4.93
N HIS A 548 -9.99 19.93 -4.07
CA HIS A 548 -11.32 19.32 -3.95
C HIS A 548 -12.17 19.53 -5.20
N ALA A 549 -11.99 20.67 -5.88
CA ALA A 549 -12.65 20.98 -7.14
C ALA A 549 -11.86 20.41 -8.32
N THR A 550 -12.57 19.89 -9.32
CA THR A 550 -11.98 19.43 -10.58
C THR A 550 -12.11 20.49 -11.68
N ASP A 551 -11.22 20.43 -12.67
CA ASP A 551 -11.37 21.01 -14.00
C ASP A 551 -11.20 19.86 -15.00
N PHE A 552 -12.20 19.61 -15.86
CA PHE A 552 -12.16 18.51 -16.82
C PHE A 552 -11.17 18.73 -17.97
N SER A 553 -10.67 19.96 -18.14
CA SER A 553 -9.59 20.26 -19.09
C SER A 553 -8.19 20.08 -18.50
N ASP A 554 -8.08 20.04 -17.16
CA ASP A 554 -6.81 19.81 -16.48
C ASP A 554 -6.52 18.30 -16.41
N LEU A 555 -5.76 17.82 -17.38
CA LEU A 555 -5.22 16.47 -17.41
C LEU A 555 -3.77 16.40 -16.94
N SER A 556 -3.30 17.35 -16.13
CA SER A 556 -2.02 17.25 -15.41
C SER A 556 -2.07 16.19 -14.31
N GLN A 557 -0.94 15.81 -13.71
CA GLN A 557 -0.90 14.88 -12.57
C GLN A 557 -1.83 15.33 -11.42
N THR A 558 -1.85 16.64 -11.11
CA THR A 558 -2.73 17.21 -10.10
C THR A 558 -4.19 17.16 -10.51
N GLY A 559 -4.50 17.49 -11.77
CA GLY A 559 -5.86 17.39 -12.31
C GLY A 559 -6.40 15.96 -12.30
N LEU A 560 -5.58 14.98 -12.69
CA LEU A 560 -5.92 13.55 -12.60
C LEU A 560 -6.17 13.09 -11.16
N ALA A 561 -5.36 13.55 -10.20
CA ALA A 561 -5.59 13.23 -8.79
C ALA A 561 -6.89 13.85 -8.23
N ALA A 562 -7.28 15.04 -8.71
CA ALA A 562 -8.58 15.64 -8.37
C ALA A 562 -9.74 14.86 -9.00
N LEU A 563 -9.60 14.45 -10.28
CA LEU A 563 -10.55 13.61 -10.99
C LEU A 563 -10.73 12.25 -10.29
N TYR A 564 -9.65 11.65 -9.80
CA TYR A 564 -9.70 10.38 -9.04
C TYR A 564 -10.70 10.46 -7.88
N ARG A 565 -10.66 11.55 -7.11
CA ARG A 565 -11.56 11.79 -5.98
C ARG A 565 -13.01 12.04 -6.42
N GLU A 566 -13.23 12.85 -7.46
CA GLU A 566 -14.59 13.18 -7.90
C GLU A 566 -15.27 12.00 -8.60
N LEU A 567 -14.52 11.23 -9.40
CA LEU A 567 -15.02 10.02 -10.05
C LEU A 567 -15.31 8.92 -9.01
N SER A 568 -14.47 8.76 -7.98
CA SER A 568 -14.74 7.81 -6.90
C SER A 568 -16.01 8.16 -6.13
N PHE A 569 -16.24 9.45 -5.83
CA PHE A 569 -17.46 9.91 -5.19
C PHE A 569 -18.73 9.60 -5.99
N ASN A 570 -18.66 9.74 -7.31
CA ASN A 570 -19.79 9.56 -8.21
C ASN A 570 -19.95 8.12 -8.72
N THR A 571 -19.06 7.20 -8.32
CA THR A 571 -19.07 5.82 -8.81
C THR A 571 -20.44 5.17 -8.60
N PRO A 572 -21.09 4.66 -9.66
CA PRO A 572 -22.37 3.99 -9.51
C PRO A 572 -22.25 2.76 -8.60
N GLY A 573 -23.10 2.68 -7.58
CA GLY A 573 -23.03 1.63 -6.56
C GLY A 573 -21.98 1.89 -5.47
N ALA A 574 -21.38 3.08 -5.42
CA ALA A 574 -20.50 3.46 -4.31
C ALA A 574 -21.24 3.43 -2.97
N ARG A 575 -20.53 2.97 -1.94
CA ARG A 575 -21.01 3.06 -0.56
C ARG A 575 -20.82 4.48 -0.04
N THR A 576 -21.79 4.95 0.74
CA THR A 576 -21.77 6.32 1.30
C THR A 576 -21.38 6.36 2.78
N ASP A 577 -21.13 5.20 3.40
CA ASP A 577 -20.86 5.05 4.83
C ASP A 577 -19.39 4.78 5.17
N LEU A 578 -18.51 4.73 4.16
CA LEU A 578 -17.09 4.38 4.31
C LEU A 578 -16.29 5.42 5.12
N ALA A 579 -16.74 6.69 5.12
CA ALA A 579 -16.15 7.74 5.96
C ALA A 579 -16.28 7.46 7.47
N GLY A 580 -17.16 6.55 7.88
CA GLY A 580 -17.46 6.27 9.29
C GLY A 580 -18.26 7.37 9.97
N THR A 581 -18.57 7.18 11.25
CA THR A 581 -19.25 8.18 12.08
C THR A 581 -18.26 9.22 12.60
N SER A 582 -18.72 10.26 13.29
CA SER A 582 -17.82 11.19 13.98
C SER A 582 -16.93 10.49 15.02
N ARG A 583 -17.34 9.32 15.53
CA ARG A 583 -16.58 8.50 16.49
C ARG A 583 -15.51 7.61 15.84
N ASP A 584 -15.46 7.58 14.51
CA ASP A 584 -14.48 6.79 13.73
C ASP A 584 -13.50 7.70 12.97
N ARG A 585 -13.77 9.02 12.94
CA ARG A 585 -13.00 10.02 12.20
C ARG A 585 -11.88 10.60 13.07
N ASN A 586 -11.88 11.91 13.30
CA ASN A 586 -10.90 12.58 14.14
C ASN A 586 -11.23 12.30 15.61
N THR A 587 -10.47 11.44 16.29
CA THR A 587 -10.74 11.12 17.70
C THR A 587 -9.55 11.36 18.62
N GLU A 588 -9.84 11.50 19.91
CA GLU A 588 -8.95 11.20 21.03
C GLU A 588 -9.45 9.91 21.68
N LEU A 589 -8.67 8.84 21.63
CA LEU A 589 -9.00 7.55 22.21
C LEU A 589 -8.22 7.35 23.51
N ILE A 590 -8.91 7.24 24.65
CA ILE A 590 -8.26 7.23 25.96
C ILE A 590 -8.09 5.80 26.48
N LEU A 591 -6.93 5.52 27.07
CA LEU A 591 -6.58 4.26 27.72
C LEU A 591 -6.00 4.54 29.11
N LYS A 592 -6.10 3.57 30.03
CA LYS A 592 -5.32 3.62 31.26
C LYS A 592 -3.85 3.35 30.92
N LYS A 593 -2.94 4.06 31.59
CA LYS A 593 -1.52 3.75 31.57
C LYS A 593 -1.30 2.51 32.44
N GLY A 594 -0.85 1.43 31.83
CA GLY A 594 -0.46 0.18 32.48
C GLY A 594 0.84 0.34 33.25
#